data_AF-A8WIJ4-F1
#
_entry.id   AF-A8WIJ4-F1
#
_cell.length_a   1.000
_cell.length_b   1.000
_cell.length_c   1.000
_cell.angle_alpha   90.00
_cell.angle_beta   90.00
_cell.angle_gamma   90.00
#
_symmetry.space_group_name_H-M   'P 1'
#
loop_
_entity.id
_entity.type
_entity.pdbx_description
1 polymer ?
#
loop_
_entity_poly.entity_id
_entity_poly.type
_entity_poly.pdbx_seq_one_letter_code
_entity_poly.pdbx_strand_id
1 'polypeptide(L)' 'MKISKQLQKLKNLNVKAENCLTRDEAKKIISKATKAQSKINF' A
#
# COMPACT_ATOMS: atom_id res chain seq x y z
N MET A 1 -4.71 10.43 13.14
CA MET A 1 -4.43 9.69 11.89
C MET A 1 -5.56 9.96 10.91
N LYS A 2 -5.32 10.48 9.69
CA LYS A 2 -6.41 10.72 8.73
C LYS A 2 -6.59 9.48 7.84
N ILE A 3 -7.75 8.82 7.94
CA ILE A 3 -8.12 7.67 7.11
C ILE A 3 -7.95 7.97 5.62
N SER A 4 -8.32 9.18 5.18
CA SER A 4 -8.13 9.67 3.81
C SER A 4 -6.68 9.59 3.33
N LYS A 5 -5.69 9.87 4.19
CA LYS A 5 -4.27 9.73 3.84
C LYS A 5 -3.86 8.28 3.65
N GLN A 6 -4.41 7.35 4.43
CA GLN A 6 -4.12 5.92 4.26
C GLN A 6 -4.80 5.36 3.00
N LEU A 7 -6.03 5.78 2.69
CA LEU A 7 -6.71 5.44 1.44
C LEU A 7 -5.93 5.94 0.22
N GLN A 8 -5.44 7.19 0.24
CA GLN A 8 -4.59 7.71 -0.83
C GLN A 8 -3.30 6.91 -0.98
N LYS A 9 -2.71 6.50 0.16
CA LYS A 9 -1.50 5.67 0.15
C LYS A 9 -1.75 4.30 -0.47
N LEU A 10 -2.89 3.67 -0.20
CA LEU A 10 -3.29 2.41 -0.83
C LEU A 10 -3.46 2.57 -2.35
N LYS A 11 -4.14 3.65 -2.81
CA LYS A 11 -4.24 3.95 -4.24
C LYS A 11 -2.86 4.07 -4.91
N ASN A 12 -1.94 4.82 -4.29
CA ASN A 12 -0.59 4.98 -4.80
C ASN A 12 0.21 3.66 -4.81
N LEU A 13 -0.04 2.76 -3.86
CA LEU A 13 0.60 1.44 -3.83
C LEU A 13 0.05 0.52 -4.92
N ASN A 14 -1.23 0.60 -5.27
CA ASN A 14 -1.79 -0.14 -6.41
C ASN A 14 -1.14 0.27 -7.73
N VAL A 15 -1.01 1.57 -8.00
CA VAL A 15 -0.32 2.07 -9.21
C VAL A 15 1.14 1.58 -9.25
N LYS A 16 1.81 1.50 -8.09
CA LYS A 16 3.17 0.91 -8.01
C LYS A 16 3.19 -0.59 -8.22
N ALA A 17 2.14 -1.30 -7.83
CA ALA A 17 2.02 -2.74 -8.04
C ALA A 17 1.89 -3.09 -9.52
N GLU A 18 1.17 -2.27 -10.31
CA GLU A 18 1.04 -2.44 -11.76
C GLU A 18 2.40 -2.38 -12.48
N ASN A 19 3.34 -1.58 -11.97
CA ASN A 19 4.66 -1.38 -12.57
C ASN A 19 5.76 -2.22 -11.87
N CYS A 20 5.37 -3.14 -10.99
CA CYS A 20 6.33 -3.94 -10.22
C CYS A 20 6.97 -5.01 -11.09
N LEU A 21 8.31 -5.04 -11.15
CA LEU A 21 9.05 -6.00 -11.99
C LEU A 21 9.77 -7.07 -11.17
N THR A 22 9.95 -6.86 -9.86
CA THR A 22 10.71 -7.76 -9.00
C THR A 22 9.93 -8.26 -7.79
N ARG A 23 10.26 -9.46 -7.33
CA ARG A 23 9.66 -10.06 -6.14
C ARG A 23 9.87 -9.22 -4.87
N ASP A 24 11.02 -8.57 -4.75
CA ASP A 24 11.35 -7.75 -3.57
C ASP A 24 10.57 -6.43 -3.54
N GLU A 25 10.33 -5.83 -4.70
CA GLU A 25 9.41 -4.69 -4.81
C GLU A 25 7.98 -5.10 -4.46
N ALA A 26 7.50 -6.23 -4.98
CA ALA A 26 6.18 -6.76 -4.66
C ALA A 26 6.03 -6.97 -3.15
N LYS A 27 7.01 -7.63 -2.49
CA LYS A 27 7.01 -7.83 -1.03
C LYS A 27 6.95 -6.50 -0.26
N LYS A 28 7.72 -5.49 -0.70
CA LYS A 28 7.70 -4.15 -0.07
C LYS A 28 6.35 -3.47 -0.25
N ILE A 29 5.73 -3.57 -1.42
CA ILE A 29 4.41 -2.99 -1.72
C ILE A 29 3.35 -3.65 -0.84
N ILE A 30 3.31 -4.98 -0.80
CA ILE A 30 2.38 -5.76 0.04
C ILE A 30 2.53 -5.36 1.50
N SER A 31 3.75 -5.37 2.04
CA SER A 31 4.00 -4.99 3.45
C SER A 31 3.52 -3.57 3.78
N LYS A 32 3.74 -2.60 2.88
CA LYS A 32 3.27 -1.22 3.05
C LYS A 32 1.75 -1.12 2.94
N ALA A 33 1.13 -1.90 2.06
CA ALA A 33 -0.32 -1.92 1.88
C ALA A 33 -1.00 -2.51 3.12
N THR A 34 -0.53 -3.65 3.64
CA THR A 34 -1.05 -4.26 4.87
C THR A 34 -1.00 -3.27 6.04
N LYS A 35 0.13 -2.58 6.24
CA LYS A 35 0.27 -1.57 7.30
C LYS A 35 -0.68 -0.37 7.13
N ALA A 36 -1.00 0.02 5.90
CA ALA A 36 -1.96 1.09 5.64
C ALA A 36 -3.40 0.61 5.84
N GLN A 37 -3.72 -0.62 5.44
CA GLN A 37 -5.04 -1.23 5.62
C GLN A 37 -5.36 -1.46 7.10
N SER A 38 -4.42 -1.97 7.89
CA SER A 38 -4.60 -2.15 9.34
C SER A 38 -4.89 -0.85 10.07
N LYS A 39 -4.49 0.30 9.50
CA LYS A 39 -4.76 1.64 10.04
C LYS A 39 -6.12 2.19 9.62
N ILE A 40 -6.79 1.58 8.65
CA ILE A 40 -8.13 1.94 8.19
C ILE A 40 -9.18 1.07 8.90
N ASN A 41 -8.89 -0.21 9.10
CA ASN A 41 -9.78 -1.17 9.77
C ASN A 41 -9.73 -1.08 11.31
N PHE A 42 -9.26 0.04 11.88
CA PHE A 42 -9.10 0.24 13.32
C PHE A 42 -10.05 1.33 13.82
#